data_AF-A0A3S2TU98-F1
#
_entry.id   AF-A0A3S2TU98-F1
#
_cell.length_a   1.000
_cell.length_b   1.000
_cell.length_c   1.000
_cell.angle_alpha   90.00
_cell.angle_beta   90.00
_cell.angle_gamma   90.00
#
_symmetry.space_group_name_H-M   'P 1'
#
loop_
_entity.id
_entity.type
_entity.pdbx_description
1 polymer ?
#
loop_
_entity_poly.entity_id
_entity_poly.type
_entity_poly.pdbx_seq_one_letter_code
_entity_poly.pdbx_strand_id
1 'polypeptide(L)'
;VDQQSSETPSGPSVQQHQTQLDSIFLLLEDNIVTFVKKELKKIQKLLSQREDEEEDEDEEQRSSRESLMKITENFLRRMKQEELADRLQRKRLTAV
;
A
#
# COMPACT_ATOMS: atom_id res chain seq x y z
N VAL A 1 -12.95 -38.62 -36.24
CA VAL A 1 -13.53 -37.50 -35.47
C VAL A 1 -13.51 -37.81 -33.98
N ASP A 2 -12.33 -38.17 -33.50
CA ASP A 2 -11.49 -37.39 -32.59
C ASP A 2 -12.20 -36.29 -31.79
N GLN A 3 -12.19 -36.41 -30.46
CA GLN A 3 -11.36 -35.58 -29.58
C GLN A 3 -11.50 -36.14 -28.16
N GLN A 4 -10.48 -36.87 -27.69
CA GLN A 4 -10.35 -37.16 -26.26
C GLN A 4 -10.03 -35.84 -25.55
N SER A 5 -10.88 -35.43 -24.61
CA SER A 5 -10.59 -34.35 -23.67
C SER A 5 -9.34 -34.72 -22.88
N SER A 6 -8.20 -34.13 -23.25
CA SER A 6 -6.98 -34.18 -22.48
C SER A 6 -7.10 -33.20 -21.32
N GLU A 7 -7.77 -33.60 -20.24
CA GLU A 7 -7.49 -33.03 -18.92
C GLU A 7 -6.09 -33.49 -18.54
N THR A 8 -5.09 -32.65 -18.80
CA THR A 8 -3.77 -32.80 -18.18
C THR A 8 -3.97 -32.70 -16.67
N PRO A 9 -3.68 -33.75 -15.89
CA PRO A 9 -3.72 -33.65 -14.44
C PRO A 9 -2.64 -32.65 -14.05
N SER A 10 -3.04 -31.52 -13.48
CA SER A 10 -2.08 -30.53 -12.97
C SER A 10 -1.12 -31.24 -12.03
N GLY A 11 0.14 -31.35 -12.46
CA GLY A 11 1.14 -32.12 -11.73
C GLY A 11 1.46 -31.49 -10.36
N PRO A 12 2.10 -32.24 -9.45
CA PRO A 12 2.50 -31.76 -8.12
C PRO A 12 3.27 -30.42 -8.15
N SER A 13 3.98 -30.14 -9.24
CA SER A 13 4.71 -28.88 -9.45
C SER A 13 3.81 -27.65 -9.54
N VAL A 14 2.67 -27.73 -10.25
CA VAL A 14 1.73 -26.60 -10.41
C VAL A 14 1.11 -26.25 -9.06
N GLN A 15 0.75 -27.26 -8.27
CA GLN A 15 0.15 -27.07 -6.96
C GLN A 15 1.17 -26.48 -5.95
N GLN A 16 2.45 -26.87 -6.05
CA GLN A 16 3.54 -26.31 -5.25
C GLN A 16 3.79 -24.83 -5.58
N HIS A 17 3.82 -24.46 -6.87
CA HIS A 17 3.97 -23.07 -7.29
C HIS A 17 2.80 -22.19 -6.82
N GLN A 18 1.57 -22.69 -6.90
CA GLN A 18 0.41 -21.96 -6.38
C GLN A 18 0.51 -21.73 -4.87
N THR A 19 0.88 -22.77 -4.11
CA THR A 19 1.05 -22.67 -2.65
C THR A 19 2.15 -21.67 -2.27
N GLN A 20 3.22 -21.60 -3.06
CA GLN A 20 4.28 -20.61 -2.88
C GLN A 20 3.78 -19.18 -3.13
N LEU A 21 3.00 -18.96 -4.20
CA LEU A 21 2.41 -17.65 -4.47
C LEU A 21 1.46 -17.22 -3.34
N ASP A 22 0.59 -18.12 -2.89
CA ASP A 22 -0.35 -17.84 -1.80
C ASP A 22 0.39 -17.47 -0.51
N SER A 23 1.48 -18.18 -0.20
CA SER A 23 2.31 -17.91 0.97
C SER A 23 3.04 -16.55 0.87
N ILE A 24 3.53 -16.19 -0.32
CA ILE A 24 4.18 -14.90 -0.57
C ILE A 24 3.16 -13.76 -0.41
N PHE A 25 1.97 -13.89 -1.00
CA PHE A 25 0.94 -12.85 -0.90
C PHE A 25 0.41 -12.71 0.52
N LEU A 26 0.25 -13.79 1.27
CA LEU A 26 -0.13 -13.73 2.68
C LEU A 26 0.89 -12.92 3.50
N LEU A 27 2.18 -13.17 3.30
CA LEU A 27 3.24 -12.41 3.97
C LEU A 27 3.29 -10.95 3.48
N LEU A 28 3.09 -10.72 2.18
CA LEU A 28 3.08 -9.39 1.59
C LEU A 28 1.92 -8.55 2.14
N GLU A 29 0.72 -9.13 2.27
CA GLU A 29 -0.44 -8.47 2.86
C GLU A 29 -0.16 -8.00 4.29
N ASP A 30 0.42 -8.86 5.14
CA ASP A 30 0.77 -8.48 6.52
C ASP A 30 1.80 -7.35 6.58
N ASN A 31 2.82 -7.41 5.71
CA ASN A 31 3.83 -6.36 5.59
C ASN A 31 3.23 -5.03 5.10
N ILE A 32 2.38 -5.06 4.07
CA ILE A 32 1.71 -3.86 3.54
C ILE A 32 0.78 -3.28 4.60
N VAL A 33 -0.04 -4.10 5.27
CA VAL A 33 -0.94 -3.63 6.34
C VAL A 33 -0.16 -2.96 7.47
N THR A 34 0.97 -3.55 7.86
CA THR A 34 1.86 -2.98 8.89
C THR A 34 2.46 -1.66 8.43
N PHE A 35 2.98 -1.60 7.21
CA PHE A 35 3.51 -0.37 6.60
C PHE A 35 2.45 0.74 6.54
N VAL A 36 1.28 0.44 5.97
CA VAL A 36 0.17 1.39 5.85
C VAL A 36 -0.27 1.92 7.22
N LYS A 37 -0.37 1.06 8.23
CA LYS A 37 -0.69 1.48 9.61
C LYS A 37 0.36 2.43 10.19
N LYS A 38 1.65 2.15 9.97
CA LYS A 38 2.75 3.00 10.45
C LYS A 38 2.70 4.37 9.77
N GLU A 39 2.58 4.40 8.45
CA GLU A 39 2.60 5.63 7.67
C GLU A 39 1.34 6.48 7.85
N LEU A 40 0.16 5.87 8.01
CA LEU A 40 -1.07 6.61 8.36
C LEU A 40 -0.96 7.34 9.70
N LYS A 41 -0.26 6.75 10.70
CA LYS A 41 0.03 7.45 11.97
C LYS A 41 0.92 8.67 11.76
N LYS A 42 1.95 8.56 10.90
CA LYS A 42 2.81 9.71 10.54
C LYS A 42 2.01 10.80 9.83
N ILE A 43 1.15 10.43 8.86
CA ILE A 43 0.27 11.37 8.17
C ILE A 43 -0.68 12.07 9.15
N GLN A 44 -1.27 11.33 10.09
CA GLN A 44 -2.13 11.90 11.12
C GLN A 44 -1.37 12.92 11.99
N LYS A 45 -0.14 12.60 12.41
CA LYS A 45 0.72 13.54 13.13
C LYS A 45 1.03 14.79 12.31
N LEU A 46 1.45 14.62 11.06
CA LEU A 46 1.72 15.70 10.10
C LEU A 46 0.54 16.68 9.95
N LEU A 47 -0.67 16.14 9.91
CA LEU A 47 -1.90 16.93 9.81
C LEU A 47 -2.23 17.66 11.13
N SER A 48 -1.82 17.12 12.28
CA SER A 48 -2.15 17.64 13.62
C SER A 48 -1.32 18.85 14.09
N GLN A 49 -0.44 19.41 13.25
CA GLN A 49 0.42 20.58 13.55
C GLN A 49 1.42 20.39 14.70
N ARG A 50 1.67 19.15 15.18
CA ARG A 50 2.86 18.89 15.99
C ARG A 50 4.01 18.72 15.00
N GLU A 51 4.85 19.75 14.90
CA GLU A 51 6.17 19.66 14.25
C GLU A 51 7.00 18.65 15.03
N ASP A 52 6.78 17.37 14.76
CA ASP A 52 7.78 16.35 15.04
C ASP A 52 8.69 16.35 13.81
N GLU A 53 9.98 16.56 14.08
CA GLU A 53 11.10 16.49 13.15
C GLU A 53 10.89 15.36 12.12
N GLU A 54 11.11 15.65 10.83
CA GLU A 54 11.12 14.60 9.82
C GLU A 54 12.19 13.58 10.27
N GLU A 55 11.73 12.40 10.72
CA GLU A 55 12.62 11.25 10.91
C GLU A 55 13.41 11.11 9.59
N ASP A 56 14.74 11.01 9.66
CA ASP A 56 15.61 10.79 8.50
C ASP A 56 15.14 9.53 7.76
N GLU A 57 14.25 9.73 6.79
CA GLU A 57 13.68 8.70 5.94
C GLU A 57 14.57 8.57 4.71
N ASP A 58 15.04 7.34 4.44
CA ASP A 58 15.71 7.01 3.18
C ASP A 58 14.80 7.38 1.97
N GLU A 59 15.39 7.75 0.83
CA GLU A 59 14.64 8.22 -0.36
C GLU A 59 13.54 7.25 -0.82
N GLU A 60 13.79 5.94 -0.72
CA GLU A 60 12.81 4.90 -1.06
C GLU A 60 11.60 4.94 -0.12
N GLN A 61 11.83 5.15 1.19
CA GLN A 61 10.76 5.34 2.16
C GLN A 61 9.98 6.63 1.89
N ARG A 62 10.68 7.72 1.54
CA ARG A 62 10.05 9.00 1.19
C ARG A 62 9.10 8.86 0.00
N SER A 63 9.54 8.18 -1.06
CA SER A 63 8.71 7.95 -2.26
C SER A 63 7.48 7.07 -1.98
N SER A 64 7.64 6.06 -1.12
CA SER A 64 6.56 5.16 -0.70
C SER A 64 5.54 5.91 0.15
N ARG A 65 6.00 6.77 1.06
CA ARG A 65 5.15 7.64 1.89
C ARG A 65 4.37 8.63 1.02
N GLU A 66 5.01 9.27 0.04
CA GLU A 66 4.33 10.19 -0.87
C GLU A 66 3.21 9.50 -1.66
N SER A 67 3.48 8.27 -2.12
CA SER A 67 2.48 7.43 -2.79
C SER A 67 1.31 7.08 -1.86
N LEU A 68 1.59 6.76 -0.59
CA LEU A 68 0.53 6.51 0.38
C LEU A 68 -0.27 7.78 0.72
N MET A 69 0.36 8.96 0.75
CA MET A 69 -0.34 10.24 0.93
C MET A 69 -1.32 10.49 -0.22
N LYS A 70 -0.94 10.19 -1.48
CA LYS A 70 -1.84 10.26 -2.65
C LYS A 70 -3.04 9.30 -2.51
N ILE A 71 -2.80 8.06 -2.09
CA ILE A 71 -3.86 7.08 -1.84
C ILE A 71 -4.79 7.57 -0.73
N THR A 72 -4.23 8.05 0.38
CA THR A 72 -4.96 8.59 1.52
C THR A 72 -5.83 9.79 1.13
N GLU A 73 -5.30 10.72 0.34
CA GLU A 73 -6.04 11.85 -0.22
C GLU A 73 -7.29 11.37 -0.98
N ASN A 74 -7.12 10.40 -1.89
CA ASN A 74 -8.24 9.84 -2.65
C ASN A 74 -9.30 9.20 -1.74
N PHE A 75 -8.90 8.45 -0.70
CA PHE A 75 -9.85 7.91 0.26
C PHE A 75 -10.58 9.00 1.05
N LEU A 76 -9.89 10.05 1.49
CA LEU A 76 -10.50 11.18 2.20
C LEU A 76 -11.58 11.85 1.33
N ARG A 77 -11.31 12.08 0.04
CA ARG A 77 -12.32 12.62 -0.91
C ARG A 77 -13.50 11.68 -1.08
N ARG A 78 -13.27 10.37 -1.23
CA ARG A 78 -14.36 9.36 -1.30
C ARG A 78 -15.19 9.30 -0.01
N MET A 79 -14.58 9.61 1.13
CA MET A 79 -15.23 9.74 2.44
C MET A 79 -15.86 11.13 2.68
N LYS A 80 -15.84 12.04 1.68
CA LYS A 80 -16.31 13.43 1.76
C LYS A 80 -15.59 14.29 2.80
N GLN A 81 -14.34 13.93 3.14
CA GLN A 81 -13.46 14.67 4.04
C GLN A 81 -12.57 15.64 3.26
N GLU A 82 -13.18 16.57 2.53
CA GLU A 82 -12.46 17.46 1.60
C GLU A 82 -11.43 18.36 2.30
N GLU A 83 -11.77 18.92 3.47
CA GLU A 83 -10.83 19.77 4.21
C GLU A 83 -9.55 19.02 4.60
N LEU A 84 -9.68 17.76 5.03
CA LEU A 84 -8.52 16.92 5.37
C LEU A 84 -7.73 16.54 4.12
N ALA A 85 -8.40 16.24 3.01
CA ALA A 85 -7.75 15.95 1.73
C ALA A 85 -6.92 17.15 1.25
N ASP A 86 -7.49 18.35 1.30
CA ASP A 86 -6.82 19.58 0.87
C ASP A 86 -5.64 19.94 1.79
N ARG A 87 -5.79 19.74 3.11
CA ARG A 87 -4.67 19.90 4.07
C ARG A 87 -3.53 18.94 3.78
N LEU A 88 -3.85 17.68 3.49
CA LEU A 88 -2.85 16.66 3.16
C LEU A 88 -2.12 16.99 1.86
N GLN A 89 -2.86 17.41 0.84
CA GLN A 89 -2.31 17.85 -0.44
C GLN A 89 -1.36 19.05 -0.26
N ARG A 90 -1.75 20.06 0.53
CA ARG A 90 -0.87 21.21 0.84
C ARG A 90 0.43 20.76 1.49
N LYS A 91 0.38 19.83 2.44
CA LYS A 91 1.59 19.30 3.10
C LYS A 91 2.52 18.54 2.15
N ARG A 92 1.96 17.79 1.19
CA ARG A 92 2.75 17.11 0.15
C ARG A 92 3.50 18.10 -0.74
N LEU A 93 2.85 19.20 -1.14
CA LEU A 93 3.43 20.22 -2.01
C LEU A 93 4.51 21.08 -1.32
N THR A 94 4.44 21.24 0.00
CA THR A 94 5.45 21.98 0.77
C THR A 94 6.70 21.17 1.08
N ALA A 95 6.67 19.85 0.87
CA ALA A 95 7.80 18.95 1.11
C ALA A 95 8.65 18.69 -0.16
N VAL A 96 8.36 19.40 -1.26
CA VAL A 96 9.09 19.42 -2.55
C VAL A 96 9.87 20.72 -2.63
#